data_AF-A0A519H9I2-F1
#
_entry.id   AF-A0A519H9I2-F1
#
_cell.length_a   1.000
_cell.length_b   1.000
_cell.length_c   1.000
_cell.angle_alpha   90.00
_cell.angle_beta   90.00
_cell.angle_gamma   90.00
#
_symmetry.space_group_name_H-M   'P 1'
#
loop_
_entity.id
_entity.type
_entity.pdbx_description
1 polymer ?
#
loop_
_entity_poly.entity_id
_entity_poly.type
_entity_poly.pdbx_seq_one_letter_code
_entity_poly.pdbx_strand_id
1 'polypeptide(L)'
;MTFQPRLLAAAVAATLAFAGGAAQAALVTHADVNGLATFQDTTTGRVWLKMPDMFDKDYATQVAEASSAGFSVASFTDVDALWASAPGSSWSAMNAVIGGSDTRGLIWGNYADGLTNGWAYAYSDLVGAWSNYNPGDSSRFSDLGLWAYQTGDAAGATVPEPASYALVALALAGVGLARRRRNA
;
A
#
# COMPACT_ATOMS: atom_id res chain seq x y z
N MET A 1 45.54 -16.21 29.26
CA MET A 1 44.15 -16.59 28.97
C MET A 1 43.92 -16.41 27.47
N THR A 2 43.80 -17.51 26.74
CA THR A 2 43.66 -17.54 25.27
C THR A 2 42.18 -17.46 24.90
N PHE A 3 41.74 -16.35 24.32
CA PHE A 3 40.37 -16.18 23.84
C PHE A 3 40.12 -17.11 22.64
N GLN A 4 39.08 -17.96 22.71
CA GLN A 4 38.68 -18.83 21.59
C GLN A 4 37.85 -18.03 20.56
N PRO A 5 38.37 -17.78 19.34
CA PRO A 5 37.68 -16.99 18.30
C PRO A 5 36.42 -17.67 17.73
N ARG A 6 36.18 -18.95 18.04
CA ARG A 6 35.06 -19.74 17.48
C ARG A 6 33.68 -19.32 18.01
N LEU A 7 33.61 -18.76 19.22
CA LEU A 7 32.34 -18.31 19.81
C LEU A 7 31.84 -16.99 19.20
N LEU A 8 32.72 -16.17 18.63
CA LEU A 8 32.34 -14.91 17.99
C LEU A 8 31.70 -15.16 16.61
N ALA A 9 32.21 -16.14 15.86
CA ALA A 9 31.70 -16.48 14.53
C ALA A 9 30.26 -17.03 14.55
N ALA A 10 29.89 -17.80 15.59
CA ALA A 10 28.54 -18.33 15.73
C ALA A 10 27.48 -17.24 16.04
N ALA A 11 27.87 -16.17 16.75
CA ALA A 11 26.97 -15.08 17.08
C ALA A 11 26.67 -14.15 15.88
N VAL A 12 27.65 -13.97 14.98
CA VAL A 12 27.49 -13.17 13.74
C VAL A 12 26.66 -13.91 12.69
N ALA A 13 26.76 -15.23 12.60
CA ALA A 13 25.92 -16.04 11.70
C ALA A 13 24.44 -16.04 12.13
N ALA A 14 24.15 -15.95 13.43
CA ALA A 14 22.78 -15.94 13.94
C ALA A 14 22.04 -14.61 13.69
N THR A 15 22.74 -13.47 13.67
CA THR A 15 22.11 -12.16 13.36
C THR A 15 21.80 -11.97 11.88
N LEU A 16 22.54 -12.61 10.97
CA LEU A 16 22.25 -12.60 9.53
C LEU A 16 20.99 -13.40 9.16
N ALA A 17 20.57 -14.36 9.99
CA ALA A 17 19.38 -15.18 9.74
C ALA A 17 18.04 -14.46 10.06
N PHE A 18 18.06 -13.36 10.81
CA PHE A 18 16.86 -12.57 11.15
C PHE A 18 16.66 -11.33 10.27
N ALA A 19 17.51 -11.10 9.28
CA ALA A 19 17.35 -10.01 8.32
C ALA A 19 16.35 -10.33 7.19
N GLY A 20 15.93 -11.59 7.06
CA GLY A 20 15.02 -12.04 6.01
C GLY A 20 13.56 -11.91 6.40
N GLY A 21 12.94 -10.78 6.04
CA GLY A 21 11.49 -10.66 5.98
C GLY A 21 10.91 -9.63 6.94
N ALA A 22 11.15 -8.35 6.67
CA ALA A 22 10.08 -7.41 6.95
C ALA A 22 8.87 -7.89 6.13
N ALA A 23 7.76 -8.21 6.79
CA ALA A 23 6.47 -8.29 6.11
C ALA A 23 6.18 -6.89 5.58
N GLN A 24 6.70 -6.58 4.39
CA GLN A 24 6.47 -5.32 3.72
C GLN A 24 4.97 -5.30 3.44
N ALA A 25 4.25 -4.42 4.13
CA ALA A 25 2.88 -4.13 3.76
C ALA A 25 2.93 -3.66 2.31
N ALA A 26 2.42 -4.49 1.38
CA ALA A 26 2.54 -4.21 -0.04
C ALA A 26 1.86 -2.88 -0.39
N LEU A 27 0.84 -2.49 0.37
CA LEU A 27 0.17 -1.21 0.29
C LEU A 27 0.50 -0.39 1.54
N VAL A 28 0.98 0.84 1.34
CA VAL A 28 1.30 1.78 2.43
C VAL A 28 0.67 3.14 2.15
N THR A 29 0.24 3.86 3.19
CA THR A 29 -0.17 5.27 3.02
C THR A 29 0.99 6.07 2.46
N HIS A 30 0.70 6.93 1.48
CA HIS A 30 1.67 7.78 0.81
C HIS A 30 1.31 9.25 1.04
N ALA A 31 2.27 10.17 0.83
CA ALA A 31 2.01 11.60 0.94
C ALA A 31 0.97 12.06 -0.09
N ASP A 32 0.14 13.02 0.27
CA ASP A 32 -0.87 13.57 -0.65
C ASP A 32 -0.21 14.16 -1.91
N VAL A 33 -0.84 13.95 -3.06
CA VAL A 33 -0.38 14.47 -4.35
C VAL A 33 -1.37 15.52 -4.81
N ASN A 34 -0.93 16.77 -4.90
CA ASN A 34 -1.78 17.91 -5.28
C ASN A 34 -3.06 18.04 -4.40
N GLY A 35 -2.97 17.68 -3.12
CA GLY A 35 -4.09 17.74 -2.17
C GLY A 35 -5.04 16.54 -2.21
N LEU A 36 -4.72 15.50 -2.99
CA LEU A 36 -5.44 14.24 -3.03
C LEU A 36 -4.70 13.20 -2.18
N ALA A 37 -5.42 12.48 -1.33
CA ALA A 37 -4.88 11.43 -0.50
C ALA A 37 -4.46 10.22 -1.34
N THR A 38 -3.29 9.66 -1.03
CA THR A 38 -2.74 8.54 -1.83
C THR A 38 -2.25 7.38 -0.96
N PHE A 39 -2.05 6.26 -1.61
CA PHE A 39 -1.31 5.11 -1.09
C PHE A 39 -0.36 4.59 -2.15
N GLN A 40 0.74 3.97 -1.73
CA GLN A 40 1.72 3.38 -2.62
C GLN A 40 1.59 1.86 -2.60
N ASP A 41 1.47 1.27 -3.78
CA ASP A 41 1.76 -0.14 -3.99
C ASP A 41 3.27 -0.30 -4.17
N THR A 42 3.92 -0.81 -3.13
CA THR A 42 5.37 -1.04 -3.08
C THR A 42 5.82 -2.20 -3.97
N THR A 43 4.89 -3.07 -4.41
CA THR A 43 5.18 -4.17 -5.34
C THR A 43 5.31 -3.66 -6.77
N THR A 44 4.38 -2.80 -7.19
CA THR A 44 4.35 -2.25 -8.56
C THR A 44 5.04 -0.89 -8.69
N GLY A 45 5.35 -0.23 -7.56
CA GLY A 45 5.92 1.12 -7.52
C GLY A 45 4.92 2.22 -7.88
N ARG A 46 3.62 1.90 -7.95
CA ARG A 46 2.55 2.83 -8.33
C ARG A 46 2.03 3.59 -7.11
N VAL A 47 1.80 4.89 -7.29
CA VAL A 47 1.09 5.72 -6.30
C VAL A 47 -0.37 5.84 -6.76
N TRP A 48 -1.27 5.32 -5.94
CA TRP A 48 -2.70 5.23 -6.20
C TRP A 48 -3.46 6.29 -5.42
N LEU A 49 -4.53 6.79 -6.03
CA LEU A 49 -5.47 7.68 -5.38
C LEU A 49 -6.38 6.89 -4.41
N LYS A 50 -6.65 7.46 -3.22
CA LYS A 50 -7.61 6.86 -2.29
C LYS A 50 -9.04 7.08 -2.79
N MET A 51 -9.88 6.06 -2.68
CA MET A 51 -11.25 6.10 -3.21
C MET A 51 -12.09 7.29 -2.72
N PRO A 52 -12.03 7.69 -1.42
CA PRO A 52 -12.90 8.74 -0.89
C PRO A 52 -12.74 10.13 -1.52
N ASP A 53 -11.59 10.45 -2.10
CA ASP A 53 -11.36 11.77 -2.73
C ASP A 53 -12.26 12.03 -3.94
N MET A 54 -12.78 10.95 -4.52
CA MET A 54 -13.59 10.97 -5.73
C MET A 54 -15.07 10.71 -5.45
N PHE A 55 -15.43 10.49 -4.19
CA PHE A 55 -16.83 10.34 -3.80
C PHE A 55 -17.62 11.63 -4.07
N ASP A 56 -18.94 11.50 -4.26
CA ASP A 56 -19.87 12.59 -4.55
C ASP A 56 -19.63 13.35 -5.88
N LYS A 57 -18.84 12.77 -6.82
CA LYS A 57 -18.53 13.29 -8.15
C LYS A 57 -18.98 12.36 -9.29
N ASP A 58 -19.33 12.93 -10.44
CA ASP A 58 -19.55 12.15 -11.67
C ASP A 58 -18.22 11.71 -12.30
N TYR A 59 -18.26 10.68 -13.15
CA TYR A 59 -17.05 10.10 -13.76
C TYR A 59 -16.23 11.12 -14.54
N ALA A 60 -16.87 12.01 -15.31
CA ALA A 60 -16.17 13.02 -16.09
C ALA A 60 -15.38 13.99 -15.20
N THR A 61 -15.98 14.41 -14.08
CA THR A 61 -15.35 15.25 -13.06
C THR A 61 -14.21 14.52 -12.37
N GLN A 62 -14.39 13.25 -11.99
CA GLN A 62 -13.34 12.43 -11.40
C GLN A 62 -12.12 12.33 -12.33
N VAL A 63 -12.35 12.00 -13.61
CA VAL A 63 -11.26 11.86 -14.59
C VAL A 63 -10.55 13.19 -14.81
N ALA A 64 -11.29 14.29 -14.92
CA ALA A 64 -10.72 15.63 -15.10
C ALA A 64 -9.83 16.03 -13.92
N GLU A 65 -10.31 15.85 -12.69
CA GLU A 65 -9.54 16.16 -11.48
C GLU A 65 -8.30 15.27 -11.35
N ALA A 66 -8.45 13.94 -11.48
CA ALA A 66 -7.33 13.01 -11.38
C ALA A 66 -6.25 13.30 -12.43
N SER A 67 -6.68 13.54 -13.68
CA SER A 67 -5.77 13.89 -14.77
C SER A 67 -5.06 15.23 -14.52
N SER A 68 -5.76 16.23 -13.96
CA SER A 68 -5.16 17.52 -13.60
C SER A 68 -4.11 17.40 -12.49
N ALA A 69 -4.27 16.41 -11.61
CA ALA A 69 -3.30 16.08 -10.57
C ALA A 69 -2.16 15.18 -11.07
N GLY A 70 -2.17 14.76 -12.34
CA GLY A 70 -1.14 13.95 -12.99
C GLY A 70 -1.41 12.44 -12.97
N PHE A 71 -2.56 11.99 -12.46
CA PHE A 71 -2.92 10.57 -12.43
C PHE A 71 -3.46 10.10 -13.78
N SER A 72 -3.19 8.85 -14.10
CA SER A 72 -3.83 8.12 -15.20
C SER A 72 -4.91 7.20 -14.64
N VAL A 73 -6.07 7.17 -15.30
CA VAL A 73 -7.14 6.23 -14.94
C VAL A 73 -6.64 4.80 -15.17
N ALA A 74 -6.84 3.95 -14.17
CA ALA A 74 -6.38 2.57 -14.21
C ALA A 74 -7.22 1.73 -15.17
N SER A 75 -6.57 0.78 -15.83
CA SER A 75 -7.26 -0.29 -16.53
C SER A 75 -7.74 -1.37 -15.56
N PHE A 76 -8.61 -2.25 -16.05
CA PHE A 76 -9.01 -3.45 -15.32
C PHE A 76 -7.79 -4.28 -14.84
N THR A 77 -6.85 -4.52 -15.74
CA THR A 77 -5.62 -5.28 -15.46
C THR A 77 -4.76 -4.62 -14.38
N ASP A 78 -4.76 -3.29 -14.30
CA ASP A 78 -4.01 -2.57 -13.27
C ASP A 78 -4.63 -2.75 -11.88
N VAL A 79 -5.97 -2.75 -11.80
CA VAL A 79 -6.70 -3.00 -10.55
C VAL A 79 -6.52 -4.44 -10.08
N ASP A 80 -6.50 -5.40 -11.02
CA ASP A 80 -6.23 -6.82 -10.72
C ASP A 80 -4.79 -7.01 -10.20
N ALA A 81 -3.81 -6.32 -10.79
CA ALA A 81 -2.42 -6.34 -10.32
C ALA A 81 -2.27 -5.74 -8.91
N LEU A 82 -2.99 -4.65 -8.62
CA LEU A 82 -3.06 -4.06 -7.28
C LEU A 82 -3.68 -5.03 -6.26
N TRP A 83 -4.71 -5.77 -6.66
CA TRP A 83 -5.32 -6.77 -5.79
C TRP A 83 -4.36 -7.91 -5.47
N ALA A 84 -3.60 -8.37 -6.47
CA ALA A 84 -2.59 -9.40 -6.30
C ALA A 84 -1.44 -8.96 -5.36
N SER A 85 -1.16 -7.66 -5.27
CA SER A 85 -0.17 -7.13 -4.33
C SER A 85 -0.72 -6.99 -2.91
N ALA A 86 -2.03 -6.80 -2.70
CA ALA A 86 -2.58 -6.50 -1.38
C ALA A 86 -2.33 -7.60 -0.31
N PRO A 87 -1.97 -7.22 0.94
CA PRO A 87 -1.66 -8.18 1.98
C PRO A 87 -2.91 -8.91 2.47
N GLY A 88 -3.06 -10.17 2.05
CA GLY A 88 -3.94 -11.15 2.70
C GLY A 88 -5.40 -11.18 2.23
N SER A 89 -5.74 -10.64 1.05
CA SER A 89 -7.09 -10.73 0.45
C SER A 89 -8.24 -10.35 1.41
N SER A 90 -7.94 -9.54 2.44
CA SER A 90 -8.86 -9.17 3.50
C SER A 90 -9.32 -7.74 3.28
N TRP A 91 -10.62 -7.59 3.05
CA TRP A 91 -11.32 -6.33 2.92
C TRP A 91 -10.94 -5.28 3.96
N SER A 92 -10.95 -5.65 5.24
CA SER A 92 -10.68 -4.74 6.35
C SER A 92 -9.26 -4.15 6.27
N ALA A 93 -8.29 -4.98 5.91
CA ALA A 93 -6.89 -4.54 5.76
C ALA A 93 -6.74 -3.57 4.57
N MET A 94 -7.44 -3.83 3.47
CA MET A 94 -7.40 -2.97 2.29
C MET A 94 -8.16 -1.67 2.49
N ASN A 95 -9.35 -1.72 3.10
CA ASN A 95 -10.17 -0.53 3.37
C ASN A 95 -9.43 0.48 4.25
N ALA A 96 -8.62 0.00 5.21
CA ALA A 96 -7.80 0.86 6.06
C ALA A 96 -6.74 1.67 5.28
N VAL A 97 -6.29 1.19 4.12
CA VAL A 97 -5.27 1.86 3.30
C VAL A 97 -5.89 2.61 2.12
N ILE A 98 -6.68 1.92 1.31
CA ILE A 98 -7.29 2.41 0.06
C ILE A 98 -8.45 3.37 0.35
N GLY A 99 -9.18 3.14 1.45
CA GLY A 99 -10.48 3.74 1.70
C GLY A 99 -11.58 3.08 0.86
N GLY A 100 -12.80 3.15 1.34
CA GLY A 100 -13.96 2.51 0.74
C GLY A 100 -15.24 3.07 1.34
N SER A 101 -16.38 2.54 0.91
CA SER A 101 -17.69 2.94 1.42
C SER A 101 -18.07 2.04 2.60
N ASP A 102 -18.05 2.59 3.82
CA ASP A 102 -18.43 1.87 5.04
C ASP A 102 -19.92 1.47 5.04
N THR A 103 -20.76 2.18 4.28
CA THR A 103 -22.20 1.91 4.19
C THR A 103 -22.52 0.73 3.27
N ARG A 104 -21.68 0.48 2.26
CA ARG A 104 -21.86 -0.65 1.33
C ARG A 104 -21.00 -1.85 1.68
N GLY A 105 -19.91 -1.65 2.42
CA GLY A 105 -18.92 -2.68 2.73
C GLY A 105 -18.16 -3.14 1.49
N LEU A 106 -17.91 -2.23 0.53
CA LEU A 106 -17.28 -2.56 -0.74
C LEU A 106 -16.38 -1.43 -1.31
N ILE A 107 -15.28 -1.80 -1.99
CA ILE A 107 -14.23 -0.89 -2.52
C ILE A 107 -14.60 -0.82 -3.99
N TRP A 108 -15.27 0.26 -4.35
CA TRP A 108 -15.86 0.43 -5.67
C TRP A 108 -15.24 1.68 -6.29
N GLY A 109 -14.68 1.53 -7.47
CA GLY A 109 -14.09 2.63 -8.21
C GLY A 109 -14.28 2.46 -9.70
N ASN A 110 -14.45 3.58 -10.39
CA ASN A 110 -14.46 3.62 -11.84
C ASN A 110 -13.08 3.23 -12.37
N TYR A 111 -13.05 2.44 -13.43
CA TYR A 111 -11.84 2.15 -14.21
C TYR A 111 -12.07 2.45 -15.69
N ALA A 112 -10.98 2.62 -16.44
CA ALA A 112 -11.03 2.85 -17.87
C ALA A 112 -10.78 1.55 -18.64
N ASP A 113 -11.80 1.03 -19.31
CA ASP A 113 -11.73 -0.10 -20.24
C ASP A 113 -12.14 0.30 -21.68
N GLY A 114 -12.03 1.59 -21.98
CA GLY A 114 -12.43 2.14 -23.28
C GLY A 114 -13.93 2.41 -23.40
N LEU A 115 -14.69 2.35 -22.31
CA LEU A 115 -16.13 2.65 -22.29
C LEU A 115 -16.41 4.11 -21.89
N THR A 116 -17.45 4.68 -22.49
CA THR A 116 -17.85 6.10 -22.34
C THR A 116 -18.41 6.42 -20.93
N ASN A 117 -18.88 5.40 -20.22
CA ASN A 117 -19.37 5.47 -18.85
C ASN A 117 -18.46 4.58 -17.99
N GLY A 118 -17.96 5.10 -16.86
CA GLY A 118 -17.11 4.31 -15.95
C GLY A 118 -17.82 3.04 -15.49
N TRP A 119 -17.14 1.90 -15.60
CA TRP A 119 -17.57 0.66 -14.96
C TRP A 119 -16.98 0.63 -13.57
N ALA A 120 -17.78 0.25 -12.58
CA ALA A 120 -17.29 0.07 -11.22
C ALA A 120 -16.91 -1.40 -11.01
N TYR A 121 -15.66 -1.64 -10.59
CA TYR A 121 -15.24 -2.97 -10.14
C TYR A 121 -15.39 -3.08 -8.64
N ALA A 122 -16.02 -4.17 -8.22
CA ALA A 122 -16.53 -4.36 -6.87
C ALA A 122 -16.01 -5.66 -6.27
N TYR A 123 -15.18 -5.61 -5.24
CA TYR A 123 -14.86 -6.80 -4.45
C TYR A 123 -15.93 -6.98 -3.37
N SER A 124 -16.58 -8.14 -3.34
CA SER A 124 -17.57 -8.49 -2.33
C SER A 124 -17.07 -9.64 -1.47
N ASP A 125 -16.83 -9.36 -0.18
CA ASP A 125 -16.50 -10.39 0.81
C ASP A 125 -17.57 -11.48 0.93
N LEU A 126 -18.82 -11.14 0.64
CA LEU A 126 -19.94 -12.08 0.71
C LEU A 126 -19.81 -13.20 -0.33
N VAL A 127 -19.16 -12.90 -1.46
CA VAL A 127 -18.96 -13.84 -2.58
C VAL A 127 -17.48 -14.24 -2.72
N GLY A 128 -16.57 -13.56 -2.01
CA GLY A 128 -15.12 -13.76 -2.13
C GLY A 128 -14.59 -13.51 -3.55
N ALA A 129 -15.31 -12.70 -4.31
CA ALA A 129 -15.08 -12.53 -5.74
C ALA A 129 -15.34 -11.09 -6.15
N TRP A 130 -14.67 -10.72 -7.22
CA TRP A 130 -14.94 -9.48 -7.90
C TRP A 130 -16.16 -9.60 -8.82
N SER A 131 -16.95 -8.53 -8.90
CA SER A 131 -18.10 -8.44 -9.79
C SER A 131 -18.08 -7.13 -10.55
N ASN A 132 -18.47 -7.18 -11.82
CA ASN A 132 -18.73 -5.99 -12.61
C ASN A 132 -20.12 -5.46 -12.25
N TYR A 133 -20.18 -4.21 -11.86
CA TYR A 133 -21.46 -3.52 -11.66
C TYR A 133 -21.49 -2.28 -12.52
N ASN A 134 -22.45 -2.22 -13.43
CA ASN A 134 -22.79 -1.00 -14.13
C ASN A 134 -23.87 -0.30 -13.29
N PRO A 135 -23.57 0.82 -12.62
CA PRO A 135 -24.54 1.49 -11.77
C PRO A 135 -25.78 1.98 -12.54
N GLY A 136 -25.73 2.02 -13.87
CA GLY A 136 -26.90 2.20 -14.73
C GLY A 136 -27.62 3.54 -14.53
N ASP A 137 -27.08 4.44 -13.71
CA ASP A 137 -27.78 5.63 -13.27
C ASP A 137 -26.83 6.81 -13.22
N SER A 138 -27.19 7.85 -13.96
CA SER A 138 -26.61 9.20 -13.91
C SER A 138 -26.95 9.94 -12.60
N SER A 139 -27.65 9.27 -11.66
CA SER A 139 -28.03 9.87 -10.39
C SER A 139 -26.84 9.95 -9.44
N ARG A 140 -26.84 11.06 -8.70
CA ARG A 140 -25.82 11.53 -7.77
C ARG A 140 -25.80 10.66 -6.51
N PHE A 141 -25.32 9.42 -6.62
CA PHE A 141 -25.05 8.51 -5.51
C PHE A 141 -23.65 7.90 -5.66
N SER A 142 -22.66 8.77 -5.88
CA SER A 142 -21.31 8.42 -6.26
C SER A 142 -20.41 8.23 -5.04
N ASP A 143 -20.71 7.27 -4.18
CA ASP A 143 -19.69 6.66 -3.31
C ASP A 143 -18.76 5.70 -4.10
N LEU A 144 -18.71 5.90 -5.43
CA LEU A 144 -17.78 5.27 -6.35
C LEU A 144 -16.54 6.15 -6.42
N GLY A 145 -15.40 5.59 -6.05
CA GLY A 145 -14.11 6.25 -6.25
C GLY A 145 -13.68 6.22 -7.72
N LEU A 146 -12.44 6.59 -7.97
CA LEU A 146 -11.78 6.39 -9.25
C LEU A 146 -10.49 5.60 -9.01
N TRP A 147 -10.32 4.50 -9.72
CA TRP A 147 -9.04 3.83 -9.80
C TRP A 147 -8.13 4.65 -10.70
N ALA A 148 -7.17 5.35 -10.10
CA ALA A 148 -6.18 6.12 -10.83
C ALA A 148 -4.83 6.03 -10.14
N TYR A 149 -3.75 5.99 -10.92
CA TYR A 149 -2.39 5.90 -10.42
C TYR A 149 -1.43 6.80 -11.19
N GLN A 150 -0.28 7.09 -10.57
CA GLN A 150 0.88 7.68 -11.21
C GLN A 150 2.00 6.65 -11.32
N THR A 151 2.67 6.64 -12.49
CA THR A 151 3.93 5.93 -12.70
C THR A 151 5.05 6.96 -12.66
N GLY A 152 5.83 6.98 -11.58
CA GLY A 152 6.92 7.95 -11.48
C GLY A 152 7.52 7.97 -10.09
N ASP A 153 8.81 7.63 -10.05
CA ASP A 153 9.73 7.74 -8.93
C ASP A 153 9.18 7.40 -7.54
N ALA A 154 8.99 6.09 -7.33
CA ALA A 154 9.23 5.48 -6.01
C ALA A 154 10.62 5.87 -5.42
N ALA A 155 11.49 6.54 -6.18
CA ALA A 155 12.78 7.08 -5.78
C ALA A 155 12.70 8.20 -4.72
N GLY A 156 11.52 8.78 -4.44
CA GLY A 156 11.34 9.78 -3.37
C GLY A 156 10.81 9.20 -2.05
N ALA A 157 10.09 8.09 -2.11
CA ALA A 157 9.69 7.35 -0.91
C ALA A 157 10.86 6.47 -0.49
N THR A 158 11.91 7.08 0.08
CA THR A 158 12.75 6.32 1.00
C THR A 158 11.81 5.85 2.10
N VAL A 159 11.30 4.63 1.97
CA VAL A 159 10.64 3.92 3.06
C VAL A 159 11.62 4.06 4.22
N PRO A 160 11.28 4.80 5.29
CA PRO A 160 12.21 4.97 6.39
C PRO A 160 12.62 3.56 6.81
N GLU A 161 13.90 3.23 6.68
CA GLU A 161 14.39 1.95 7.17
C GLU A 161 13.86 1.85 8.60
N PRO A 162 13.12 0.78 8.94
CA PRO A 162 12.37 0.78 10.18
C PRO A 162 13.37 1.02 11.31
N ALA A 163 13.12 2.07 12.10
CA ALA A 163 13.96 2.47 13.24
C ALA A 163 14.29 1.29 14.18
N SER A 164 13.54 0.20 14.08
CA SER A 164 13.85 -1.15 14.51
C SER A 164 15.31 -1.58 14.28
N TYR A 165 15.92 -1.32 13.12
CA TYR A 165 17.33 -1.68 12.90
C TYR A 165 18.28 -0.84 13.75
N ALA A 166 18.02 0.45 13.88
CA ALA A 166 18.79 1.33 14.76
C ALA A 166 18.63 0.95 16.24
N LEU A 167 17.41 0.58 16.66
CA LEU A 167 17.12 0.10 18.01
C LEU A 167 17.79 -1.25 18.30
N VAL A 168 17.78 -2.18 17.35
CA VAL A 168 18.49 -3.47 17.46
C VAL A 168 20.00 -3.24 17.54
N ALA A 169 20.56 -2.35 16.71
CA ALA A 169 21.98 -2.01 16.75
C ALA A 169 22.37 -1.37 18.11
N LEU A 170 21.56 -0.45 18.62
CA LEU A 170 21.75 0.16 19.94
C LEU A 170 21.64 -0.86 21.07
N ALA A 171 20.66 -1.77 21.01
CA ALA A 171 20.50 -2.83 21.99
C ALA A 171 21.72 -3.76 22.01
N LEU A 172 22.22 -4.18 20.85
CA LEU A 172 23.42 -5.01 20.74
C LEU A 172 24.68 -4.30 21.26
N ALA A 173 24.84 -3.01 20.94
CA ALA A 173 25.94 -2.19 21.47
C ALA A 173 25.88 -2.06 23.01
N GLY A 174 24.68 -1.86 23.56
CA GLY A 174 24.44 -1.81 24.99
C GLY A 174 24.80 -3.13 25.70
N VAL A 175 24.42 -4.27 25.13
CA VAL A 175 24.78 -5.60 25.66
C VAL A 175 26.31 -5.81 25.64
N GLY A 176 26.99 -5.40 24.56
CA GLY A 176 28.45 -5.49 24.45
C GLY A 176 29.17 -4.67 25.54
N LEU A 177 28.73 -3.45 25.79
CA LEU A 177 29.26 -2.56 26.83
C LEU A 177 29.02 -3.10 28.24
N ALA A 178 27.82 -3.61 28.52
CA ALA A 178 27.48 -4.22 29.81
C ALA A 178 28.36 -5.44 30.11
N ARG A 179 28.64 -6.27 29.11
CA ARG A 179 29.50 -7.44 29.25
C ARG A 179 30.97 -7.05 29.50
N ARG A 180 31.47 -6.00 28.85
CA ARG A 180 32.84 -5.49 29.08
C ARG A 180 33.04 -4.99 30.50
N ARG A 181 32.06 -4.28 31.07
CA ARG A 181 32.11 -3.79 32.46
C ARG A 181 32.06 -4.88 33.52
N ARG A 182 31.50 -6.04 33.20
CA ARG A 182 31.43 -7.19 34.12
C ARG A 182 32.73 -7.99 34.20
N ASN A 183 33.58 -7.88 33.18
CA ASN A 183 34.83 -8.63 33.06
C ASN A 183 36.08 -7.77 33.32
N ALA A 184 35.91 -6.48 33.61
CA ALA A 184 36.95 -5.55 34.02
C ALA A 184 36.80 -5.27 35.52
#